data_AF-A0A1F3V968-F1
#
_entry.id   AF-A0A1F3V968-F1
#
_cell.length_a   1.000
_cell.length_b   1.000
_cell.length_c   1.000
_cell.angle_alpha   90.00
_cell.angle_beta   90.00
_cell.angle_gamma   90.00
#
_symmetry.space_group_name_H-M   'P 1'
#
loop_
_entity.id
_entity.type
_entity.pdbx_description
1 polymer ?
#
loop_
_entity_poly.entity_id
_entity_poly.type
_entity_poly.pdbx_seq_one_letter_code
_entity_poly.pdbx_strand_id
1 'polypeptide(L)'
;MKIIFALIGLLFSFSTLAISIEEAQTLYNQRGENINNARQAAEIFSQLASSEREVFLRAELLTLFAQAIYYYGDQLPEAQKEEKLAIFERGYSAAESAANLLALSPGVPGKIEYKTALARAYYFFCSNLGKWGEVKGVLNSLGKWPTLKEHLNYILNLDETVLDYGANRILGRAYMKIPYESNKKGLELLRTAYEKTLVKVGDVTLSRNSTTIIFFLESLRKENEKKTFCSVYSSFSSLSENESLWSEYNAERLPETKNDIQEFLENEFLAEYFNDNC
;
A
#
# COMPACT_ATOMS: atom_id res chain seq x y z
N MET A 1 51.81 -3.18 -57.62
CA MET A 1 51.23 -2.24 -56.64
C MET A 1 49.72 -2.31 -56.74
N LYS A 2 49.05 -2.93 -55.75
CA LYS A 2 47.62 -2.74 -55.38
C LYS A 2 47.35 -3.65 -54.16
N ILE A 3 47.48 -3.07 -52.97
CA ILE A 3 47.15 -3.72 -51.70
C ILE A 3 45.66 -3.41 -51.45
N ILE A 4 44.83 -4.44 -51.41
CA ILE A 4 43.42 -4.34 -51.01
C ILE A 4 43.39 -4.43 -49.48
N PHE A 5 43.14 -3.30 -48.81
CA PHE A 5 42.83 -3.28 -47.38
C PHE A 5 41.34 -3.57 -47.20
N ALA A 6 41.03 -4.74 -46.63
CA ALA A 6 39.70 -5.09 -46.16
C ALA A 6 39.49 -4.43 -44.78
N LEU A 7 38.57 -3.46 -44.70
CA LEU A 7 38.13 -2.86 -43.46
C LEU A 7 36.88 -3.62 -42.98
N ILE A 8 37.05 -4.61 -42.12
CA ILE A 8 35.95 -5.30 -41.43
C ILE A 8 35.65 -4.47 -40.18
N GLY A 9 34.64 -3.60 -40.27
CA GLY A 9 34.06 -2.91 -39.13
C GLY A 9 33.17 -3.86 -38.35
N LEU A 10 33.65 -4.37 -37.20
CA LEU A 10 32.83 -5.08 -36.24
C LEU A 10 31.90 -4.06 -35.55
N LEU A 11 30.65 -3.97 -36.02
CA LEU A 11 29.59 -3.28 -35.29
C LEU A 11 29.16 -4.18 -34.12
N PHE A 12 29.67 -3.88 -32.93
CA PHE A 12 29.10 -4.39 -31.68
C PHE A 12 27.74 -3.72 -31.48
N SER A 13 26.68 -4.38 -31.93
CA SER A 13 25.32 -4.06 -31.53
C SER A 13 25.18 -4.35 -30.04
N PHE A 14 25.41 -3.35 -29.19
CA PHE A 14 24.93 -3.41 -27.81
C PHE A 14 23.40 -3.41 -27.90
N SER A 15 22.79 -4.56 -27.70
CA SER A 15 21.36 -4.67 -27.42
C SER A 15 21.12 -3.97 -26.09
N THR A 16 20.86 -2.67 -26.14
CA THR A 16 20.26 -1.96 -25.01
C THR A 16 18.92 -2.62 -24.76
N LEU A 17 18.82 -3.41 -23.69
CA LEU A 17 17.53 -3.90 -23.20
C LEU A 17 16.66 -2.67 -22.97
N ALA A 18 15.56 -2.57 -23.71
CA ALA A 18 14.62 -1.47 -23.59
C ALA A 18 13.85 -1.67 -22.28
N ILE A 19 14.20 -0.87 -21.26
CA ILE A 19 13.49 -0.82 -19.99
C ILE A 19 12.01 -0.50 -20.27
N SER A 20 11.09 -1.28 -19.70
CA SER A 20 9.65 -1.16 -19.99
C SER A 20 8.77 -1.17 -18.73
N ILE A 21 7.54 -0.66 -18.88
CA ILE A 21 6.51 -0.72 -17.82
C ILE A 21 6.19 -2.18 -17.48
N GLU A 22 6.13 -3.06 -18.49
CA GLU A 22 5.82 -4.48 -18.34
C GLU A 22 6.89 -5.22 -17.51
N GLU A 23 8.17 -4.88 -17.72
CA GLU A 23 9.27 -5.41 -16.93
C GLU A 23 9.14 -5.03 -15.44
N ALA A 24 8.88 -3.75 -15.15
CA ALA A 24 8.67 -3.28 -13.78
C ALA A 24 7.44 -3.89 -13.12
N GLN A 25 6.35 -4.07 -13.88
CA GLN A 25 5.14 -4.73 -13.39
C GLN A 25 5.38 -6.20 -13.08
N THR A 26 6.12 -6.91 -13.94
CA THR A 26 6.51 -8.31 -13.69
C THR A 26 7.31 -8.42 -12.39
N LEU A 27 8.33 -7.58 -12.21
CA LEU A 27 9.12 -7.52 -10.99
C LEU A 27 8.23 -7.23 -9.76
N TYR A 28 7.36 -6.23 -9.84
CA TYR A 28 6.47 -5.90 -8.72
C TYR A 28 5.47 -7.03 -8.40
N ASN A 29 4.98 -7.75 -9.40
CA ASN A 29 4.11 -8.92 -9.19
C ASN A 29 4.87 -10.07 -8.50
N GLN A 30 6.18 -10.17 -8.71
CA GLN A 30 7.07 -11.14 -8.06
C GLN A 30 7.72 -10.60 -6.77
N ARG A 31 7.22 -9.51 -6.19
CA ARG A 31 7.81 -8.87 -4.99
C ARG A 31 7.88 -9.78 -3.76
N GLY A 32 6.98 -10.76 -3.66
CA GLY A 32 6.97 -11.74 -2.57
C GLY A 32 8.00 -12.85 -2.69
N GLU A 33 8.53 -13.08 -3.89
CA GLU A 33 9.60 -14.06 -4.11
C GLU A 33 10.95 -13.49 -3.67
N ASN A 34 11.15 -12.19 -3.89
CA ASN A 34 12.32 -11.45 -3.47
C ASN A 34 11.97 -9.97 -3.27
N ILE A 35 12.17 -9.45 -2.05
CA ILE A 35 11.86 -8.04 -1.72
C ILE A 35 12.60 -7.04 -2.64
N ASN A 36 13.76 -7.42 -3.19
CA ASN A 36 14.51 -6.57 -4.12
C ASN A 36 13.81 -6.40 -5.47
N ASN A 37 12.85 -7.26 -5.82
CA ASN A 37 12.06 -7.07 -7.04
C ASN A 37 11.20 -5.80 -6.93
N ALA A 38 10.65 -5.50 -5.74
CA ALA A 38 9.94 -4.24 -5.52
C ALA A 38 10.87 -3.02 -5.65
N ARG A 39 12.09 -3.11 -5.12
CA ARG A 39 13.10 -2.05 -5.27
C ARG A 39 13.47 -1.80 -6.73
N GLN A 40 13.73 -2.87 -7.49
CA GLN A 40 14.07 -2.78 -8.92
C GLN A 40 12.89 -2.23 -9.74
N ALA A 41 11.67 -2.69 -9.47
CA ALA A 41 10.46 -2.14 -10.09
C ALA A 41 10.33 -0.64 -9.83
N ALA A 42 10.56 -0.20 -8.58
CA ALA A 42 10.56 1.22 -8.23
C ALA A 42 11.60 1.98 -9.05
N GLU A 43 12.85 1.51 -9.11
CA GLU A 43 13.92 2.15 -9.89
C GLU A 43 13.54 2.31 -11.38
N ILE A 44 12.96 1.28 -11.99
CA ILE A 44 12.47 1.34 -13.36
C ILE A 44 11.34 2.38 -13.51
N PHE A 45 10.32 2.33 -12.65
CA PHE A 45 9.20 3.29 -12.72
C PHE A 45 9.71 4.73 -12.56
N SER A 46 10.66 4.97 -11.66
CA SER A 46 11.27 6.29 -11.47
C SER A 46 12.06 6.73 -12.70
N GLN A 47 12.79 5.83 -13.36
CA GLN A 47 13.54 6.14 -14.57
C GLN A 47 12.60 6.49 -15.72
N LEU A 48 11.55 5.69 -15.95
CA LEU A 48 10.54 5.95 -16.97
C LEU A 48 9.83 7.29 -16.74
N ALA A 49 9.44 7.58 -15.50
CA ALA A 49 8.80 8.85 -15.13
C ALA A 49 9.69 10.09 -15.38
N SER A 50 11.01 9.93 -15.37
CA SER A 50 11.95 11.03 -15.60
C SER A 50 12.03 11.47 -17.06
N SER A 51 11.75 10.55 -17.99
CA SER A 51 11.75 10.80 -19.44
C SER A 51 10.37 10.99 -20.04
N GLU A 52 9.31 10.64 -19.31
CA GLU A 52 7.93 10.74 -19.78
C GLU A 52 7.46 12.20 -19.90
N ARG A 53 6.82 12.53 -21.02
CA ARG A 53 6.31 13.87 -21.32
C ARG A 53 4.79 13.96 -21.19
N GLU A 54 4.08 12.85 -21.38
CA GLU A 54 2.65 12.76 -21.17
C GLU A 54 2.36 12.82 -19.66
N VAL A 55 1.57 13.82 -19.25
CA VAL A 55 1.42 14.19 -17.84
C VAL A 55 0.74 13.08 -17.04
N PHE A 56 -0.28 12.45 -17.60
CA PHE A 56 -1.03 11.40 -16.91
C PHE A 56 -0.16 10.16 -16.69
N LEU A 57 0.51 9.67 -17.75
CA LEU A 57 1.41 8.53 -17.68
C LEU A 57 2.59 8.80 -16.73
N ARG A 58 3.15 10.01 -16.75
CA ARG A 58 4.19 10.40 -15.79
C ARG A 58 3.69 10.32 -14.35
N ALA A 59 2.47 10.78 -14.07
CA ALA A 59 1.89 10.70 -12.73
C ALA A 59 1.59 9.24 -12.32
N GLU A 60 1.12 8.40 -13.24
CA GLU A 60 0.93 6.96 -13.00
C GLU A 60 2.24 6.26 -12.67
N LEU A 61 3.32 6.55 -13.41
CA LEU A 61 4.65 5.99 -13.14
C LEU A 61 5.19 6.42 -11.77
N LEU A 62 5.02 7.69 -11.39
CA LEU A 62 5.39 8.17 -10.04
C LEU A 62 4.56 7.51 -8.93
N THR A 63 3.28 7.24 -9.19
CA THR A 63 2.40 6.52 -8.26
C THR A 63 2.82 5.05 -8.12
N LEU A 64 3.15 4.39 -9.23
CA LEU A 64 3.70 3.03 -9.24
C LEU A 64 5.05 2.93 -8.53
N PHE A 65 5.92 3.93 -8.70
CA PHE A 65 7.14 4.06 -7.90
C PHE A 65 6.82 4.14 -6.40
N ALA A 66 5.90 5.02 -6.00
CA ALA A 66 5.53 5.21 -4.59
C ALA A 66 4.93 3.94 -3.97
N GLN A 67 4.18 3.16 -4.75
CA GLN A 67 3.64 1.86 -4.37
C GLN A 67 4.76 0.81 -4.20
N ALA A 68 5.65 0.70 -5.18
CA ALA A 68 6.74 -0.28 -5.16
C ALA A 68 7.72 -0.02 -4.01
N ILE A 69 8.09 1.25 -3.80
CA ILE A 69 9.01 1.62 -2.73
C ILE A 69 8.36 1.51 -1.34
N TYR A 70 7.04 1.73 -1.22
CA TYR A 70 6.29 1.47 0.01
C TYR A 70 6.44 0.02 0.46
N TYR A 71 6.19 -0.93 -0.46
CA TYR A 71 6.32 -2.35 -0.15
C TYR A 71 7.75 -2.69 0.28
N TYR A 72 8.76 -2.24 -0.49
CA TYR A 72 10.16 -2.49 -0.16
C TYR A 72 10.51 -1.97 1.25
N GLY A 73 10.14 -0.73 1.57
CA GLY A 73 10.41 -0.13 2.89
C GLY A 73 9.71 -0.84 4.04
N ASP A 74 8.48 -1.32 3.83
CA ASP A 74 7.71 -2.02 4.86
C ASP A 74 8.32 -3.39 5.21
N GLN A 75 8.96 -4.05 4.24
CA GLN A 75 9.63 -5.33 4.43
C GLN A 75 11.04 -5.23 5.02
N LEU A 76 11.61 -4.03 5.15
CA LEU A 76 12.91 -3.87 5.79
C LEU A 76 12.81 -4.10 7.31
N PRO A 77 13.83 -4.73 7.93
CA PRO A 77 13.85 -4.95 9.37
C PRO A 77 13.98 -3.64 10.14
N GLU A 78 13.48 -3.62 11.38
CA GLU A 78 13.56 -2.44 12.26
C GLU A 78 14.98 -1.95 12.55
N ALA A 79 15.98 -2.84 12.45
CA ALA A 79 17.40 -2.48 12.55
C ALA A 79 17.86 -1.50 11.45
N GLN A 80 17.10 -1.33 10.37
CA GLN A 80 17.38 -0.41 9.25
C GLN A 80 16.48 0.84 9.29
N LYS A 81 16.18 1.32 10.50
CA LYS A 81 15.26 2.45 10.74
C LYS A 81 15.52 3.67 9.85
N GLU A 82 16.76 4.13 9.76
CA GLU A 82 17.14 5.32 8.99
C GLU A 82 16.89 5.13 7.48
N GLU A 83 17.16 3.92 6.97
CA GLU A 83 16.88 3.55 5.59
C GLU A 83 15.37 3.50 5.32
N LYS A 84 14.58 2.91 6.23
CA LYS A 84 13.11 2.93 6.16
C LYS A 84 12.56 4.36 6.08
N LEU A 85 13.06 5.27 6.91
CA LEU A 85 12.64 6.67 6.89
C LEU A 85 12.94 7.32 5.53
N ALA A 86 14.14 7.13 4.97
CA ALA A 86 14.51 7.67 3.67
C ALA A 86 13.68 7.08 2.52
N ILE A 87 13.37 5.79 2.59
CA ILE A 87 12.51 5.09 1.61
C ILE A 87 11.09 5.66 1.62
N PHE A 88 10.46 5.73 2.79
CA PHE A 88 9.10 6.25 2.87
C PHE A 88 9.02 7.73 2.50
N GLU A 89 10.08 8.50 2.78
CA GLU A 89 10.18 9.89 2.30
C GLU A 89 10.21 9.99 0.78
N ARG A 90 11.03 9.19 0.10
CA ARG A 90 11.01 9.12 -1.37
C ARG A 90 9.63 8.74 -1.89
N GLY A 91 8.98 7.77 -1.25
CA GLY A 91 7.64 7.30 -1.62
C GLY A 91 6.59 8.40 -1.53
N TYR A 92 6.48 9.10 -0.39
CA TYR A 92 5.48 10.16 -0.26
C TYR A 92 5.80 11.36 -1.16
N SER A 93 7.07 11.74 -1.36
CA SER A 93 7.42 12.86 -2.25
C SER A 93 7.08 12.60 -3.73
N ALA A 94 7.27 11.36 -4.19
CA ALA A 94 6.89 10.99 -5.55
C ALA A 94 5.37 10.96 -5.74
N ALA A 95 4.63 10.42 -4.76
CA ALA A 95 3.18 10.41 -4.77
C ALA A 95 2.57 11.83 -4.70
N GLU A 96 3.17 12.73 -3.92
CA GLU A 96 2.81 14.16 -3.90
C GLU A 96 3.02 14.80 -5.27
N SER A 97 4.16 14.50 -5.92
CA SER A 97 4.44 14.98 -7.28
C SER A 97 3.41 14.47 -8.30
N ALA A 98 3.02 13.20 -8.21
CA ALA A 98 1.96 12.61 -9.04
C ALA A 98 0.62 13.31 -8.82
N ALA A 99 0.21 13.49 -7.56
CA ALA A 99 -1.04 14.17 -7.21
C ALA A 99 -1.07 15.61 -7.74
N ASN A 100 0.04 16.34 -7.62
CA ASN A 100 0.17 17.71 -8.14
C ASN A 100 0.05 17.76 -9.68
N LEU A 101 0.68 16.84 -10.40
CA LEU A 101 0.56 16.74 -11.87
C LEU A 101 -0.89 16.51 -12.28
N LEU A 102 -1.59 15.60 -11.60
CA LEU A 102 -2.99 15.26 -11.88
C LEU A 102 -3.94 16.40 -11.52
N ALA A 103 -3.75 17.05 -10.37
CA ALA A 103 -4.61 18.13 -9.90
C ALA A 103 -4.54 19.40 -10.77
N LEU A 104 -3.36 19.69 -11.34
CA LEU A 104 -3.12 20.88 -12.17
C LEU A 104 -3.38 20.67 -13.67
N SER A 105 -3.68 19.45 -14.09
CA SER A 105 -3.89 19.14 -15.50
C SER A 105 -5.17 19.81 -16.04
N PRO A 106 -5.13 20.55 -17.18
CA PRO A 106 -6.32 21.22 -17.72
C PRO A 106 -7.40 20.23 -18.18
N GLY A 107 -8.67 20.49 -17.83
CA GLY A 107 -9.84 19.70 -18.29
C GLY A 107 -10.06 18.36 -17.56
N VAL A 108 -9.34 18.15 -16.47
CA VAL A 108 -9.18 16.86 -15.78
C VAL A 108 -10.13 16.59 -14.61
N PRO A 109 -10.56 17.57 -13.78
CA PRO A 109 -11.42 17.29 -12.62
C PRO A 109 -12.78 16.63 -12.93
N GLY A 110 -13.15 16.50 -14.21
CA GLY A 110 -14.41 15.88 -14.66
C GLY A 110 -14.32 14.41 -15.10
N LYS A 111 -13.13 13.86 -15.39
CA LYS A 111 -13.00 12.47 -15.89
C LYS A 111 -12.79 11.48 -14.75
N ILE A 112 -13.50 10.35 -14.79
CA ILE A 112 -13.45 9.32 -13.74
C ILE A 112 -12.03 8.74 -13.56
N GLU A 113 -11.34 8.45 -14.66
CA GLU A 113 -9.97 7.89 -14.63
C GLU A 113 -8.98 8.77 -13.88
N TYR A 114 -9.11 10.09 -14.03
CA TYR A 114 -8.25 11.04 -13.33
C TYR A 114 -8.59 11.17 -11.85
N LYS A 115 -9.87 11.07 -11.48
CA LYS A 115 -10.28 11.05 -10.06
C LYS A 115 -9.70 9.82 -9.37
N THR A 116 -9.80 8.65 -10.00
CA THR A 116 -9.23 7.41 -9.48
C THR A 116 -7.70 7.47 -9.41
N ALA A 117 -7.02 7.97 -10.45
CA ALA A 117 -5.56 8.17 -10.43
C ALA A 117 -5.13 9.14 -9.32
N LEU A 118 -5.84 10.26 -9.16
CA LEU A 118 -5.56 11.25 -8.12
C LEU A 118 -5.78 10.70 -6.71
N ALA A 119 -6.88 9.96 -6.50
CA ALA A 119 -7.16 9.27 -5.24
C ALA A 119 -6.07 8.25 -4.91
N ARG A 120 -5.59 7.50 -5.91
CA ARG A 120 -4.50 6.52 -5.75
C ARG A 120 -3.16 7.19 -5.45
N ALA A 121 -2.84 8.31 -6.10
CA ALA A 121 -1.65 9.10 -5.79
C ALA A 121 -1.69 9.60 -4.34
N TYR A 122 -2.79 10.22 -3.90
CA TYR A 122 -2.95 10.64 -2.50
C TYR A 122 -2.95 9.46 -1.52
N TYR A 123 -3.49 8.30 -1.91
CA TYR A 123 -3.45 7.10 -1.08
C TYR A 123 -2.00 6.66 -0.81
N PHE A 124 -1.16 6.58 -1.84
CA PHE A 124 0.25 6.20 -1.65
C PHE A 124 1.07 7.29 -0.98
N PHE A 125 0.72 8.56 -1.14
CA PHE A 125 1.25 9.64 -0.31
C PHE A 125 0.97 9.37 1.18
N CYS A 126 -0.30 9.15 1.52
CA CYS A 126 -0.71 8.94 2.90
C CYS A 126 -0.16 7.64 3.49
N SER A 127 -0.08 6.57 2.68
CA SER A 127 0.46 5.28 3.11
C SER A 127 1.94 5.38 3.48
N ASN A 128 2.75 5.97 2.59
CA ASN A 128 4.17 6.20 2.86
C ASN A 128 4.38 7.17 4.03
N LEU A 129 3.62 8.27 4.08
CA LEU A 129 3.72 9.24 5.18
C LEU A 129 3.32 8.64 6.53
N GLY A 130 2.29 7.79 6.54
CA GLY A 130 1.84 7.05 7.71
C GLY A 130 2.93 6.11 8.23
N LYS A 131 3.50 5.26 7.36
CA LYS A 131 4.60 4.34 7.72
C LYS A 131 5.86 5.08 8.15
N TRP A 132 6.21 6.20 7.49
CA TRP A 132 7.27 7.09 7.97
C TRP A 132 7.01 7.57 9.41
N GLY A 133 5.76 7.95 9.72
CA GLY A 133 5.35 8.37 11.05
C GLY A 133 5.45 7.25 12.09
N GLU A 134 5.07 6.02 11.71
CA GLU A 134 5.22 4.83 12.56
C GLU A 134 6.69 4.54 12.87
N VAL A 135 7.57 4.53 11.86
CA VAL A 135 9.02 4.31 12.04
C VAL A 135 9.66 5.43 12.87
N LYS A 136 9.27 6.69 12.64
CA LYS A 136 9.79 7.84 13.42
C LYS A 136 9.29 7.85 14.86
N GLY A 137 8.16 7.19 15.11
CA GLY A 137 7.42 7.22 16.36
C GLY A 137 6.30 8.26 16.32
N VAL A 138 5.11 7.86 16.77
CA VAL A 138 3.86 8.63 16.68
C VAL A 138 4.04 10.07 17.19
N LEU A 139 4.61 10.25 18.40
CA LEU A 139 4.80 11.57 19.01
C LEU A 139 5.72 12.49 18.17
N ASN A 140 6.77 11.93 17.57
CA ASN A 140 7.73 12.67 16.74
C ASN A 140 7.17 13.02 15.36
N SER A 141 5.99 12.50 15.02
CA SER A 141 5.34 12.66 13.72
C SER A 141 4.05 13.48 13.77
N LEU A 142 3.60 13.90 14.96
CA LEU A 142 2.32 14.61 15.15
C LEU A 142 2.19 15.87 14.30
N GLY A 143 3.29 16.58 14.02
CA GLY A 143 3.27 17.75 13.14
C GLY A 143 2.80 17.46 11.70
N LYS A 144 2.87 16.20 11.24
CA LYS A 144 2.40 15.77 9.92
C LYS A 144 0.98 15.21 9.92
N TRP A 145 0.38 15.01 11.09
CA TRP A 145 -0.99 14.49 11.21
C TRP A 145 -2.04 15.37 10.51
N PRO A 146 -2.05 16.71 10.64
CA PRO A 146 -3.03 17.56 9.95
C PRO A 146 -3.03 17.34 8.43
N THR A 147 -1.85 17.29 7.81
CA THR A 147 -1.69 17.03 6.36
C THR A 147 -2.20 15.65 5.97
N LEU A 148 -1.82 14.61 6.73
CA LEU A 148 -2.29 13.25 6.46
C LEU A 148 -3.82 13.15 6.59
N LYS A 149 -4.39 13.77 7.62
CA LYS A 149 -5.84 13.83 7.85
C LYS A 149 -6.57 14.56 6.73
N GLU A 150 -6.05 15.71 6.28
CA GLU A 150 -6.62 16.49 5.18
C GLU A 150 -6.67 15.68 3.88
N HIS A 151 -5.53 15.11 3.47
CA HIS A 151 -5.47 14.31 2.24
C HIS A 151 -6.34 13.05 2.31
N LEU A 152 -6.41 12.36 3.46
CA LEU A 152 -7.30 11.20 3.59
C LEU A 152 -8.78 11.60 3.48
N ASN A 153 -9.21 12.70 4.11
CA ASN A 153 -10.58 13.19 3.94
C ASN A 153 -10.85 13.67 2.51
N TYR A 154 -9.84 14.22 1.83
CA TYR A 154 -9.95 14.57 0.41
C TYR A 154 -10.20 13.31 -0.44
N ILE A 155 -9.46 12.21 -0.20
CA ILE A 155 -9.69 10.93 -0.86
C ILE A 155 -11.11 10.42 -0.61
N LEU A 156 -11.60 10.44 0.64
CA LEU A 156 -12.97 9.98 0.97
C LEU A 156 -14.05 10.73 0.17
N ASN A 157 -13.84 12.01 -0.12
CA ASN A 157 -14.75 12.80 -0.96
C ASN A 157 -14.54 12.60 -2.46
N LEU A 158 -13.33 12.20 -2.86
CA LEU A 158 -12.93 12.05 -4.26
C LEU A 158 -13.29 10.66 -4.82
N ASP A 159 -12.84 9.61 -4.13
CA ASP A 159 -13.07 8.20 -4.43
C ASP A 159 -12.83 7.39 -3.14
N GLU A 160 -13.90 7.16 -2.38
CA GLU A 160 -13.84 6.39 -1.14
C GLU A 160 -13.40 4.93 -1.36
N THR A 161 -13.61 4.39 -2.56
CA THR A 161 -13.41 2.97 -2.87
C THR A 161 -11.95 2.61 -3.15
N VAL A 162 -11.07 3.62 -3.31
CA VAL A 162 -9.67 3.43 -3.68
C VAL A 162 -8.98 2.38 -2.81
N LEU A 163 -8.40 1.37 -3.46
CA LEU A 163 -7.68 0.25 -2.85
C LEU A 163 -8.41 -0.39 -1.67
N ASP A 164 -9.63 -0.83 -1.96
CA ASP A 164 -10.54 -1.50 -1.03
C ASP A 164 -10.77 -0.65 0.23
N TYR A 165 -11.32 0.55 0.02
CA TYR A 165 -11.60 1.51 1.09
C TYR A 165 -10.34 1.87 1.90
N GLY A 166 -9.20 1.97 1.22
CA GLY A 166 -7.90 2.15 1.82
C GLY A 166 -7.76 3.46 2.61
N ALA A 167 -8.43 4.52 2.20
CA ALA A 167 -8.46 5.78 2.95
C ALA A 167 -9.17 5.62 4.31
N ASN A 168 -10.30 4.91 4.34
CA ASN A 168 -10.99 4.56 5.59
C ASN A 168 -10.07 3.73 6.51
N ARG A 169 -9.35 2.74 5.95
CA ARG A 169 -8.39 1.92 6.68
C ARG A 169 -7.27 2.74 7.32
N ILE A 170 -6.58 3.60 6.55
CA ILE A 170 -5.47 4.41 7.07
C ILE A 170 -5.96 5.44 8.08
N LEU A 171 -7.05 6.15 7.74
CA LEU A 171 -7.59 7.17 8.62
C LEU A 171 -8.07 6.55 9.93
N GLY A 172 -8.82 5.46 9.85
CA GLY A 172 -9.28 4.70 11.01
C GLY A 172 -8.13 4.25 11.91
N ARG A 173 -7.07 3.65 11.32
CA ARG A 173 -5.86 3.27 12.06
C ARG A 173 -5.20 4.46 12.76
N ALA A 174 -5.12 5.61 12.08
CA ALA A 174 -4.53 6.81 12.64
C ALA A 174 -5.35 7.35 13.83
N TYR A 175 -6.67 7.40 13.74
CA TYR A 175 -7.55 7.76 14.88
C TYR A 175 -7.35 6.86 16.10
N MET A 176 -7.00 5.57 15.92
CA MET A 176 -6.72 4.63 17.02
C MET A 176 -5.32 4.78 17.63
N LYS A 177 -4.39 5.49 16.96
CA LYS A 177 -2.97 5.60 17.34
C LYS A 177 -2.58 7.01 17.77
N ILE A 178 -3.18 8.04 17.19
CA ILE A 178 -2.86 9.44 17.48
C ILE A 178 -3.48 9.84 18.82
N PRO A 179 -2.70 10.37 19.78
CA PRO A 179 -3.23 10.87 21.04
C PRO A 179 -4.30 11.94 20.81
N TYR A 180 -5.31 11.96 21.69
CA TYR A 180 -6.43 12.91 21.70
C TYR A 180 -7.42 12.80 20.54
N GLU A 181 -7.20 11.91 19.57
CA GLU A 181 -8.21 11.58 18.56
C GLU A 181 -9.24 10.57 19.11
N SER A 182 -10.40 10.50 18.47
CA SER A 182 -11.51 9.64 18.91
C SER A 182 -11.34 8.21 18.39
N ASN A 183 -11.07 7.26 19.29
CA ASN A 183 -11.07 5.84 18.97
C ASN A 183 -12.40 5.38 18.35
N LYS A 184 -13.54 5.85 18.88
CA LYS A 184 -14.85 5.54 18.32
C LYS A 184 -14.95 5.91 16.83
N LYS A 185 -14.44 7.08 16.46
CA LYS A 185 -14.38 7.49 15.05
C LYS A 185 -13.43 6.61 14.24
N GLY A 186 -12.31 6.19 14.84
CA GLY A 186 -11.40 5.23 14.23
C GLY A 186 -12.07 3.88 13.94
N LEU A 187 -12.82 3.36 14.91
CA LEU A 187 -13.61 2.14 14.77
C LEU A 187 -14.69 2.26 13.69
N GLU A 188 -15.42 3.38 13.62
CA GLU A 188 -16.44 3.61 12.58
C GLU A 188 -15.83 3.58 11.17
N LEU A 189 -14.67 4.20 10.97
CA LEU A 189 -13.95 4.16 9.68
C LEU A 189 -13.46 2.75 9.33
N LEU A 190 -12.89 2.03 10.31
CA LEU A 190 -12.42 0.65 10.09
C LEU A 190 -13.59 -0.31 9.83
N ARG A 191 -14.73 -0.09 10.48
CA ARG A 191 -15.98 -0.81 10.23
C ARG A 191 -16.45 -0.59 8.81
N THR A 192 -16.47 0.66 8.33
CA THR A 192 -16.81 0.97 6.93
C THR A 192 -15.89 0.22 5.97
N ALA A 193 -14.57 0.26 6.19
CA ALA A 193 -13.63 -0.46 5.35
C ALA A 193 -13.88 -1.98 5.38
N TYR A 194 -14.17 -2.55 6.55
CA TYR A 194 -14.44 -3.98 6.72
C TYR A 194 -15.75 -4.41 6.03
N GLU A 195 -16.86 -3.76 6.35
CA GLU A 195 -18.20 -4.15 5.88
C GLU A 195 -18.38 -3.93 4.38
N LYS A 196 -17.74 -2.91 3.80
CA LYS A 196 -17.83 -2.61 2.37
C LYS A 196 -16.95 -3.48 1.48
N THR A 197 -16.11 -4.31 2.09
CA THR A 197 -15.17 -5.17 1.36
C THR A 197 -15.36 -6.65 1.68
N LEU A 198 -16.52 -7.02 2.26
CA LEU A 198 -16.85 -8.40 2.59
C LEU A 198 -16.87 -9.28 1.33
N VAL A 199 -16.19 -10.41 1.41
CA VAL A 199 -16.22 -11.51 0.43
C VAL A 199 -16.48 -12.81 1.16
N LYS A 200 -17.12 -13.76 0.46
CA LYS A 200 -17.31 -15.11 0.97
C LYS A 200 -16.24 -16.02 0.38
N VAL A 201 -15.52 -16.74 1.24
CA VAL A 201 -14.45 -17.69 0.86
C VAL A 201 -14.67 -18.95 1.69
N GLY A 202 -14.92 -20.08 1.04
CA GLY A 202 -15.45 -21.26 1.73
C GLY A 202 -16.68 -20.92 2.58
N ASP A 203 -16.61 -21.18 3.88
CA ASP A 203 -17.69 -20.94 4.84
C ASP A 203 -17.56 -19.62 5.62
N VAL A 204 -16.52 -18.82 5.39
CA VAL A 204 -16.31 -17.56 6.09
C VAL A 204 -16.71 -16.36 5.25
N THR A 205 -17.19 -15.28 5.90
CA THR A 205 -17.44 -13.98 5.27
C THR A 205 -16.66 -12.91 6.01
N LEU A 206 -15.65 -12.34 5.34
CA LEU A 206 -14.67 -11.41 5.92
C LEU A 206 -14.32 -10.33 4.88
N SER A 207 -13.75 -9.21 5.34
CA SER A 207 -13.15 -8.24 4.43
C SER A 207 -12.09 -8.90 3.56
N ARG A 208 -12.06 -8.65 2.25
CA ARG A 208 -11.02 -9.17 1.33
C ARG A 208 -9.61 -8.62 1.59
N ASN A 209 -9.46 -7.70 2.56
CA ASN A 209 -8.19 -7.08 2.90
C ASN A 209 -7.79 -7.46 4.34
N SER A 210 -6.78 -8.32 4.48
CA SER A 210 -6.33 -8.87 5.76
C SER A 210 -5.84 -7.78 6.72
N THR A 211 -5.14 -6.76 6.22
CA THR A 211 -4.74 -5.58 7.03
C THR A 211 -5.97 -4.87 7.62
N THR A 212 -7.07 -4.72 6.84
CA THR A 212 -8.34 -4.17 7.36
C THR A 212 -8.86 -5.02 8.52
N ILE A 213 -8.83 -6.36 8.41
CA ILE A 213 -9.32 -7.27 9.46
C ILE A 213 -8.53 -7.07 10.75
N ILE A 214 -7.19 -7.09 10.69
CA ILE A 214 -6.32 -6.93 11.87
C ILE A 214 -6.60 -5.59 12.56
N PHE A 215 -6.66 -4.50 11.77
CA PHE A 215 -6.89 -3.18 12.31
C PHE A 215 -8.28 -3.07 12.94
N PHE A 216 -9.29 -3.71 12.32
CA PHE A 216 -10.64 -3.77 12.84
C PHE A 216 -10.72 -4.55 14.15
N LEU A 217 -10.08 -5.73 14.24
CA LEU A 217 -9.98 -6.50 15.48
C LEU A 217 -9.31 -5.71 16.62
N GLU A 218 -8.19 -5.04 16.35
CA GLU A 218 -7.55 -4.15 17.32
C GLU A 218 -8.50 -3.06 17.82
N SER A 219 -9.31 -2.49 16.92
CA SER A 219 -10.25 -1.44 17.26
C SER A 219 -11.46 -1.93 18.06
N LEU A 220 -12.01 -3.09 17.70
CA LEU A 220 -13.09 -3.74 18.44
C LEU A 220 -12.63 -4.08 19.86
N ARG A 221 -11.39 -4.54 20.02
CA ARG A 221 -10.78 -4.79 21.33
C ARG A 221 -10.68 -3.51 22.14
N LYS A 222 -10.11 -2.44 21.57
CA LYS A 222 -9.93 -1.15 22.26
C LYS A 222 -11.26 -0.53 22.72
N GLU A 223 -12.32 -0.68 21.93
CA GLU A 223 -13.66 -0.17 22.24
C GLU A 223 -14.56 -1.21 22.94
N ASN A 224 -14.02 -2.36 23.33
CA ASN A 224 -14.71 -3.43 24.06
C ASN A 224 -15.97 -3.99 23.36
N GLU A 225 -15.97 -4.04 22.02
CA GLU A 225 -17.05 -4.62 21.20
C GLU A 225 -16.93 -6.16 21.09
N LYS A 226 -17.07 -6.85 22.24
CA LYS A 226 -16.81 -8.29 22.39
C LYS A 226 -17.50 -9.19 21.36
N LYS A 227 -18.82 -9.04 21.16
CA LYS A 227 -19.59 -9.92 20.28
C LYS A 227 -19.07 -9.87 18.84
N THR A 228 -18.86 -8.65 18.32
CA THR A 228 -18.33 -8.45 16.96
C THR A 228 -16.89 -8.97 16.89
N PHE A 229 -16.06 -8.69 17.91
CA PHE A 229 -14.69 -9.19 17.99
C PHE A 229 -14.64 -10.72 17.86
N CYS A 230 -15.37 -11.45 18.69
CA CYS A 230 -15.37 -12.91 18.69
C CYS A 230 -15.75 -13.48 17.33
N SER A 231 -16.80 -12.93 16.70
CA SER A 231 -17.24 -13.37 15.38
C SER A 231 -16.18 -13.16 14.30
N VAL A 232 -15.52 -12.00 14.29
CA VAL A 232 -14.49 -11.66 13.29
C VAL A 232 -13.22 -12.49 13.54
N TYR A 233 -12.80 -12.61 14.80
CA TYR A 233 -11.61 -13.35 15.19
C TYR A 233 -11.73 -14.83 14.80
N SER A 234 -12.83 -15.50 15.18
CA SER A 234 -13.05 -16.91 14.83
C SER A 234 -13.06 -17.12 13.32
N SER A 235 -13.73 -16.25 12.57
CA SER A 235 -13.77 -16.34 11.10
C SER A 235 -12.37 -16.19 10.50
N PHE A 236 -11.57 -15.24 10.99
CA PHE A 236 -10.22 -15.01 10.48
C PHE A 236 -9.24 -16.13 10.90
N SER A 237 -9.40 -16.70 12.10
CA SER A 237 -8.67 -17.90 12.54
C SER A 237 -8.93 -19.07 11.59
N SER A 238 -10.21 -19.36 11.26
CA SER A 238 -10.54 -20.42 10.31
C SER A 238 -9.96 -20.20 8.91
N LEU A 239 -9.88 -18.95 8.44
CA LEU A 239 -9.17 -18.63 7.19
C LEU A 239 -7.66 -18.85 7.31
N SER A 240 -7.06 -18.44 8.43
CA SER A 240 -5.61 -18.56 8.67
C SER A 240 -5.11 -20.00 8.72
N GLU A 241 -5.95 -20.93 9.19
CA GLU A 241 -5.64 -22.36 9.30
C GLU A 241 -5.71 -23.10 7.95
N ASN A 242 -6.24 -22.47 6.90
CA ASN A 242 -6.44 -23.11 5.59
C ASN A 242 -5.78 -22.32 4.45
N GLU A 243 -4.48 -22.55 4.24
CA GLU A 243 -3.68 -21.90 3.19
C GLU A 243 -4.27 -22.04 1.78
N SER A 244 -5.01 -23.13 1.51
CA SER A 244 -5.63 -23.36 0.20
C SER A 244 -6.67 -22.29 -0.16
N LEU A 245 -7.22 -21.59 0.83
CA LEU A 245 -8.20 -20.51 0.65
C LEU A 245 -7.56 -19.14 0.41
N TRP A 246 -6.24 -18.98 0.62
CA TRP A 246 -5.61 -17.65 0.59
C TRP A 246 -5.59 -17.04 -0.81
N SER A 247 -5.42 -17.87 -1.86
CA SER A 247 -5.47 -17.43 -3.25
C SER A 247 -6.90 -17.08 -3.69
N GLU A 248 -7.91 -17.81 -3.22
CA GLU A 248 -9.33 -17.50 -3.41
C GLU A 248 -9.71 -16.20 -2.68
N TYR A 249 -9.16 -16.00 -1.48
CA TYR A 249 -9.40 -14.83 -0.66
C TYR A 249 -8.83 -13.54 -1.26
N ASN A 250 -7.54 -13.52 -1.62
CA ASN A 250 -6.95 -12.36 -2.26
C ASN A 250 -5.65 -12.68 -3.01
N ALA A 251 -5.76 -13.12 -4.27
CA ALA A 251 -4.62 -13.36 -5.14
C ALA A 251 -3.76 -12.12 -5.43
N GLU A 252 -4.37 -10.93 -5.53
CA GLU A 252 -3.67 -9.68 -5.89
C GLU A 252 -2.74 -9.16 -4.78
N ARG A 253 -3.05 -9.52 -3.53
CA ARG A 253 -2.29 -9.15 -2.33
C ARG A 253 -1.42 -10.29 -1.80
N LEU A 254 -1.10 -11.29 -2.61
CA LEU A 254 0.02 -12.18 -2.29
C LEU A 254 1.30 -11.45 -2.71
N PRO A 255 2.23 -11.15 -1.77
CA PRO A 255 2.48 -11.83 -0.49
C PRO A 255 1.89 -11.18 0.78
N GLU A 256 1.36 -9.96 0.74
CA GLU A 256 0.91 -9.21 1.92
C GLU A 256 -0.09 -9.99 2.79
N THR A 257 -1.03 -10.73 2.20
CA THR A 257 -1.99 -11.57 2.92
C THR A 257 -1.30 -12.60 3.83
N LYS A 258 -0.21 -13.20 3.35
CA LYS A 258 0.55 -14.19 4.12
C LYS A 258 1.21 -13.54 5.33
N ASN A 259 1.83 -12.37 5.13
CA ASN A 259 2.46 -11.62 6.21
C ASN A 259 1.42 -11.17 7.25
N ASP A 260 0.28 -10.66 6.81
CA ASP A 260 -0.81 -10.24 7.70
C ASP A 260 -1.34 -11.43 8.53
N ILE A 261 -1.51 -12.61 7.92
CA ILE A 261 -1.95 -13.81 8.64
C ILE A 261 -0.91 -14.24 9.68
N GLN A 262 0.38 -14.20 9.33
CA GLN A 262 1.44 -14.48 10.30
C GLN A 262 1.42 -13.47 11.46
N GLU A 263 1.32 -12.17 11.16
CA GLU A 263 1.19 -11.12 12.19
C GLU A 263 -0.01 -11.38 13.11
N PHE A 264 -1.14 -11.78 12.54
CA PHE A 264 -2.34 -12.12 13.31
C PHE A 264 -2.11 -13.31 14.26
N LEU A 265 -1.52 -14.40 13.77
CA LEU A 265 -1.25 -15.60 14.57
C LEU A 265 -0.24 -15.34 15.69
N GLU A 266 0.70 -14.41 15.47
CA GLU A 266 1.71 -14.00 16.46
C GLU A 266 1.20 -12.90 17.41
N ASN A 267 -0.03 -12.39 17.23
CA ASN A 267 -0.56 -11.29 18.03
C ASN A 267 -1.17 -11.78 19.37
N GLU A 268 -0.31 -11.88 20.39
CA GLU A 268 -0.70 -12.31 21.74
C GLU A 268 -1.86 -11.50 22.33
N PHE A 269 -1.92 -10.18 22.08
CA PHE A 269 -2.98 -9.33 22.63
C PHE A 269 -4.37 -9.64 22.05
N LEU A 270 -4.45 -10.00 20.77
CA LEU A 270 -5.72 -10.40 20.15
C LEU A 270 -6.12 -11.80 20.65
N ALA A 271 -5.15 -12.72 20.75
CA ALA A 271 -5.38 -14.07 21.23
C ALA A 271 -5.83 -14.12 22.71
N GLU A 272 -5.15 -13.39 23.60
CA GLU A 272 -5.54 -13.26 25.01
C GLU A 272 -6.96 -12.69 25.13
N TYR A 273 -7.26 -11.61 24.41
CA TYR A 273 -8.60 -11.03 24.47
C TYR A 273 -9.68 -11.97 23.92
N PHE A 274 -9.37 -12.79 22.91
CA PHE A 274 -10.29 -13.83 22.44
C PHE A 274 -10.56 -14.87 23.55
N ASN A 275 -9.51 -15.43 24.15
CA ASN A 275 -9.60 -16.45 25.19
C ASN A 275 -10.39 -15.96 26.42
N ASP A 276 -10.25 -14.68 26.77
CA ASP A 276 -10.93 -14.10 27.92
C ASP A 276 -12.43 -13.79 27.67
N ASN A 277 -12.90 -13.77 26.42
CA ASN A 277 -14.19 -13.16 26.09
C ASN A 277 -15.17 -13.95 25.18
N CYS A 278 -14.81 -15.09 24.57
CA CYS A 278 -15.57 -15.67 23.44
C CYS A 278 -16.26 -17.05 23.65
#